data_AF-A0A954J908-F1
#
_entry.id   AF-A0A954J908-F1
#
_cell.length_a   1.000
_cell.length_b   1.000
_cell.length_c   1.000
_cell.angle_alpha   90.00
_cell.angle_beta   90.00
_cell.angle_gamma   90.00
#
_symmetry.space_group_name_H-M   'P 1'
#
loop_
_entity.id
_entity.type
_entity.pdbx_description
1 polymer ?
#
loop_
_entity_poly.entity_id
_entity_poly.type
_entity_poly.pdbx_seq_one_letter_code
_entity_poly.pdbx_strand_id
1 'polypeptide(L)'
;MIELTVYEDGVISVSVVADDAGKAERNLWHLAIRWLAPQPYRNKTGDTAQTTNVMGGETNLFILPHTFGAAIGKKLIEQNVSGLPGFHAEGFARMVAWLVDMEELSDAMCY
;
A
#
# COMPACT_ATOMS: atom_id res chain seq x y z
N MET A 1 3.70 11.52 11.78
CA MET A 1 2.94 10.52 11.01
C MET A 1 3.86 9.35 10.71
N ILE A 2 3.44 8.15 11.07
CA ILE A 2 4.13 6.91 10.74
C ILE A 2 3.61 6.43 9.39
N GLU A 3 4.51 6.01 8.52
CA GLU A 3 4.20 5.36 7.26
C GLU A 3 5.00 4.07 7.18
N LEU A 4 4.31 2.96 6.89
CA LEU A 4 4.95 1.69 6.56
C LEU A 4 4.42 1.24 5.21
N THR A 5 5.31 1.20 4.21
CA THR A 5 4.98 0.68 2.89
C THR A 5 4.56 -0.79 3.02
N VAL A 6 3.42 -1.13 2.41
CA VAL A 6 2.88 -2.49 2.32
C VAL A 6 3.29 -3.10 0.99
N TYR A 7 3.08 -2.35 -0.09
CA TYR A 7 3.21 -2.83 -1.47
C TYR A 7 3.67 -1.71 -2.39
N GLU A 8 4.57 -2.03 -3.31
CA GLU A 8 5.04 -1.13 -4.35
C GLU A 8 5.34 -1.89 -5.65
N ASP A 9 4.90 -1.34 -6.79
CA ASP A 9 5.11 -1.92 -8.12
C ASP A 9 5.83 -0.99 -9.11
N GLY A 10 6.35 0.14 -8.63
CA GLY A 10 6.96 1.18 -9.45
C GLY A 10 5.96 2.12 -10.14
N VAL A 11 4.65 1.91 -9.96
CA VAL A 11 3.58 2.82 -10.42
C VAL A 11 2.83 3.40 -9.22
N ILE A 12 2.47 2.56 -8.27
CA ILE A 12 1.81 2.94 -7.03
C ILE A 12 2.59 2.44 -5.83
N SER A 13 2.39 3.11 -4.71
CA SER A 13 2.82 2.65 -3.40
C SER A 13 1.60 2.66 -2.48
N VAL A 14 1.36 1.54 -1.82
CA VAL A 14 0.32 1.38 -0.79
C VAL A 14 1.01 1.28 0.56
N SER A 15 0.59 2.10 1.50
CA SER A 15 1.17 2.18 2.84
C SER A 15 0.09 2.08 3.90
N VAL A 16 0.41 1.50 5.05
CA VAL A 16 -0.36 1.71 6.27
C VAL A 16 0.22 2.88 7.03
N VAL A 17 -0.65 3.81 7.43
CA VAL A 17 -0.28 5.07 8.05
C VAL A 17 -1.02 5.25 9.38
N ALA A 18 -0.37 5.91 10.32
CA ALA A 18 -0.98 6.34 11.57
C ALA A 18 -0.47 7.73 11.95
N ASP A 19 -1.31 8.50 12.64
CA ASP A 19 -0.85 9.72 13.27
C ASP A 19 0.09 9.40 14.45
N ASP A 20 0.93 10.34 14.87
CA ASP A 20 1.87 10.14 15.98
C ASP A 20 1.15 9.91 17.33
N ALA A 21 -0.09 10.41 17.47
CA ALA A 21 -1.00 10.08 18.56
C ALA A 21 -1.56 8.63 18.46
N GLY A 22 -1.63 8.09 17.25
CA GLY A 22 -2.09 6.73 16.94
C GLY A 22 -1.15 5.61 17.41
N LYS A 23 0.06 5.92 17.88
CA LYS A 23 0.90 4.92 18.58
C LYS A 23 0.24 4.37 19.85
N ALA A 24 -0.65 5.14 20.48
CA ALA A 24 -1.28 4.77 21.75
C ALA A 24 -2.60 3.99 21.58
N GLU A 25 -3.25 4.06 20.42
CA GLU A 25 -4.57 3.47 20.18
C GLU A 25 -4.55 2.53 18.97
N ARG A 26 -4.95 1.27 19.17
CA ARG A 26 -4.88 0.20 18.16
C ARG A 26 -5.69 0.48 16.88
N ASN A 27 -6.65 1.40 16.93
CA ASN A 27 -7.65 1.61 15.87
C ASN A 27 -7.40 2.85 14.97
N LEU A 28 -6.25 3.51 15.07
CA LEU A 28 -5.95 4.74 14.30
C LEU A 28 -5.06 4.52 13.08
N TRP A 29 -4.95 3.27 12.62
CA TRP A 29 -4.27 2.96 11.37
C TRP A 29 -5.23 3.12 10.18
N HIS A 30 -4.67 3.55 9.07
CA HIS A 30 -5.38 3.70 7.80
C HIS A 30 -4.54 3.15 6.67
N LEU A 31 -5.21 2.68 5.62
CA LEU A 31 -4.54 2.40 4.35
C LEU A 31 -4.49 3.68 3.52
N ALA A 32 -3.34 3.97 2.93
CA ALA A 32 -3.12 5.09 2.03
C ALA A 32 -2.45 4.63 0.74
N ILE A 33 -2.69 5.38 -0.33
CA ILE A 33 -2.10 5.13 -1.65
C ILE A 33 -1.46 6.41 -2.19
N ARG A 34 -0.36 6.26 -2.92
CA ARG A 34 0.20 7.32 -3.77
C ARG A 34 0.59 6.76 -5.13
N TRP A 35 0.61 7.63 -6.12
CA TRP A 35 1.30 7.38 -7.38
C TRP A 35 2.76 7.76 -7.24
N LEU A 36 3.64 6.90 -7.76
CA LEU A 36 5.07 7.13 -7.79
C LEU A 36 5.48 7.98 -8.98
N ALA A 37 6.66 8.58 -8.88
CA ALA A 37 7.29 9.27 -9.99
C ALA A 37 7.45 8.29 -11.18
N PRO A 38 6.89 8.63 -12.36
CA PRO A 38 6.98 7.75 -13.52
C PRO A 38 8.44 7.60 -13.96
N GLN A 39 8.89 6.36 -14.13
CA GLN A 39 10.27 6.12 -14.57
C GLN A 39 10.38 6.23 -16.10
N PRO A 40 11.45 6.85 -16.63
CA PRO A 40 11.69 6.93 -18.06
C PRO A 40 11.69 5.53 -18.69
N TYR A 41 11.00 5.38 -19.81
CA TYR A 41 10.94 4.12 -20.54
C TYR A 41 11.98 4.12 -21.67
N ARG A 42 12.78 3.05 -21.75
CA ARG A 42 13.64 2.82 -22.90
C ARG A 42 12.88 2.02 -23.95
N ASN A 43 12.64 2.62 -25.10
CA ASN A 43 11.93 1.97 -26.19
C ASN A 43 12.77 0.86 -26.85
N LYS A 44 12.14 0.09 -27.74
CA LYS A 44 12.81 -1.00 -28.48
C LYS A 44 13.94 -0.51 -29.40
N THR A 45 13.96 0.77 -29.76
CA THR A 45 15.02 1.38 -30.58
C THR A 45 16.19 1.91 -29.75
N GLY A 46 16.08 1.87 -28.42
CA GLY A 46 17.13 2.26 -27.48
C GLY A 46 17.03 3.72 -27.00
N ASP A 47 16.03 4.48 -27.45
CA ASP A 47 15.78 5.85 -27.03
C ASP A 47 15.03 5.89 -25.70
N THR A 48 15.34 6.90 -24.89
CA THR A 48 14.64 7.15 -23.63
C THR A 48 13.47 8.10 -23.88
N ALA A 49 12.25 7.67 -23.57
CA ALA A 49 11.07 8.49 -23.58
C ALA A 49 10.66 8.84 -22.14
N GLN A 50 10.33 10.12 -21.90
CA GLN A 50 9.69 10.54 -20.66
C GLN A 50 8.29 9.94 -20.61
N THR A 51 7.95 9.33 -19.49
CA THR A 51 6.63 8.74 -19.24
C THR A 51 5.86 9.65 -18.30
N THR A 52 4.53 9.56 -18.36
CA THR A 52 3.65 10.20 -17.40
C THR A 52 2.72 9.13 -16.83
N ASN A 53 2.37 9.24 -15.56
CA ASN A 53 1.33 8.41 -14.98
C ASN A 53 -0.03 9.13 -15.13
N VAL A 54 -1.12 8.45 -14.78
CA VAL A 54 -2.49 9.01 -14.89
C VAL A 54 -2.71 10.29 -14.06
N MET A 55 -1.85 10.54 -13.08
CA MET A 55 -1.89 11.72 -12.21
C MET A 55 -0.97 12.86 -12.69
N GLY A 56 -0.21 12.65 -13.78
CA GLY A 56 0.75 13.62 -14.28
C GLY A 56 2.09 13.68 -13.51
N GLY A 57 2.31 12.79 -12.53
CA GLY A 57 3.49 12.79 -11.67
C GLY A 57 3.26 12.09 -10.33
N GLU A 58 4.27 12.14 -9.46
CA GLU A 58 4.15 11.63 -8.09
C GLU A 58 3.07 12.40 -7.32
N THR A 59 2.29 11.69 -6.51
CA THR A 59 1.27 12.30 -5.64
C THR A 59 1.65 12.18 -4.18
N ASN A 60 1.10 13.08 -3.36
CA ASN A 60 1.06 12.86 -1.92
C ASN A 60 0.21 11.62 -1.59
N LEU A 61 0.38 11.09 -0.38
CA LEU A 61 -0.45 10.01 0.14
C LEU A 61 -1.91 10.46 0.25
N PHE A 62 -2.79 9.64 -0.31
CA PHE A 62 -4.22 9.76 -0.17
C PHE A 62 -4.72 8.70 0.81
N ILE A 63 -5.25 9.14 1.95
CA ILE A 63 -5.84 8.24 2.95
C ILE A 63 -7.17 7.72 2.42
N LEU A 64 -7.30 6.40 2.39
CA LEU A 64 -8.51 5.75 1.91
C LEU A 64 -9.57 5.70 3.03
N PRO A 65 -10.86 5.94 2.70
CA PRO A 65 -11.95 5.61 3.59
C PRO A 65 -11.86 4.15 4.04
N HIS A 66 -12.22 3.90 5.30
CA HIS A 66 -12.00 2.61 5.95
C HIS A 66 -12.45 1.40 5.10
N THR A 67 -13.69 1.42 4.59
CA THR A 67 -14.26 0.31 3.82
C THR A 67 -13.48 0.00 2.55
N PHE A 68 -12.93 1.01 1.88
CA PHE A 68 -12.08 0.80 0.71
C PHE A 68 -10.70 0.28 1.11
N GLY A 69 -10.12 0.83 2.18
CA GLY A 69 -8.87 0.34 2.73
C GLY A 69 -8.94 -1.14 3.12
N ALA A 70 -10.00 -1.55 3.82
CA ALA A 70 -10.22 -2.93 4.20
C ALA A 70 -10.33 -3.87 2.99
N ALA A 71 -11.13 -3.49 1.98
CA ALA A 71 -11.29 -4.28 0.76
C ALA A 71 -9.96 -4.43 0.00
N ILE A 72 -9.20 -3.35 -0.15
CA ILE A 72 -7.89 -3.38 -0.81
C ILE A 72 -6.90 -4.22 0.00
N GLY A 73 -6.86 -4.07 1.32
CA GLY A 73 -5.98 -4.84 2.18
C GLY A 73 -6.20 -6.36 2.07
N LYS A 74 -7.47 -6.81 2.06
CA LYS A 74 -7.81 -8.22 1.81
C LYS A 74 -7.33 -8.70 0.44
N LYS A 75 -7.49 -7.88 -0.61
CA LYS A 75 -6.97 -8.21 -1.95
C LYS A 75 -5.46 -8.27 -1.99
N LEU A 76 -4.76 -7.38 -1.30
CA LEU A 76 -3.30 -7.42 -1.19
C LEU A 76 -2.80 -8.69 -0.50
N ILE A 77 -3.52 -9.20 0.51
CA ILE A 77 -3.21 -10.50 1.13
C ILE A 77 -3.37 -11.64 0.11
N GLU A 78 -4.49 -11.69 -0.61
CA GLU A 78 -4.70 -12.70 -1.66
C GLU A 78 -3.57 -12.68 -2.71
N GLN A 79 -3.14 -11.48 -3.12
CA GLN A 79 -2.06 -11.30 -4.10
C GLN A 79 -0.70 -11.73 -3.54
N ASN A 80 -0.38 -11.38 -2.29
CA ASN A 80 0.86 -11.79 -1.65
C ASN A 80 0.95 -13.32 -1.52
N VAL A 81 -0.13 -13.97 -1.08
CA VAL A 81 -0.22 -15.44 -1.01
C VAL A 81 -0.12 -16.09 -2.39
N SER A 82 -0.58 -15.41 -3.44
CA SER A 82 -0.44 -15.84 -4.83
C SER A 82 0.98 -15.64 -5.39
N GLY A 83 1.90 -15.06 -4.63
CA GLY A 83 3.31 -14.86 -5.00
C GLY A 83 3.57 -13.60 -5.82
N LEU A 84 2.67 -12.61 -5.80
CA LEU A 84 2.94 -11.31 -6.41
C LEU A 84 4.10 -10.63 -5.66
N PRO A 85 5.16 -10.16 -6.35
CA PRO A 85 6.29 -9.47 -5.71
C PRO A 85 5.95 -8.02 -5.36
N GLY A 86 6.84 -7.34 -4.62
CA GLY A 86 6.68 -5.92 -4.27
C GLY A 86 6.13 -5.66 -2.88
N PHE A 87 5.93 -6.72 -2.07
CA PHE A 87 5.49 -6.59 -0.68
C PHE A 87 6.64 -6.32 0.28
N HIS A 88 6.40 -5.43 1.24
CA HIS A 88 7.33 -5.06 2.30
C HIS A 88 6.83 -5.67 3.62
N ALA A 89 7.65 -6.54 4.21
CA ALA A 89 7.24 -7.41 5.32
C ALA A 89 6.67 -6.66 6.53
N GLU A 90 7.29 -5.55 6.93
CA GLU A 90 6.85 -4.78 8.11
C GLU A 90 5.48 -4.12 7.90
N GLY A 91 5.30 -3.42 6.77
CA GLY A 91 4.01 -2.80 6.46
C GLY A 91 2.93 -3.85 6.18
N PHE A 92 3.28 -4.95 5.51
CA PHE A 92 2.34 -6.06 5.30
C PHE A 92 1.85 -6.65 6.62
N ALA A 93 2.76 -6.98 7.54
CA ALA A 93 2.39 -7.50 8.86
C ALA A 93 1.54 -6.51 9.65
N ARG A 94 1.85 -5.21 9.57
CA ARG A 94 1.03 -4.16 10.19
C ARG A 94 -0.36 -4.06 9.56
N MET A 95 -0.48 -4.16 8.24
CA MET A 95 -1.76 -4.14 7.55
C MET A 95 -2.64 -5.33 7.96
N VAL A 96 -2.08 -6.53 8.04
CA VAL A 96 -2.81 -7.71 8.52
C VAL A 96 -3.29 -7.50 9.95
N ALA A 97 -2.42 -7.03 10.85
CA ALA A 97 -2.79 -6.74 12.24
C ALA A 97 -3.91 -5.69 12.33
N TRP A 98 -3.82 -4.63 11.53
CA TRP A 98 -4.86 -3.61 11.43
C TRP A 98 -6.20 -4.19 11.00
N LEU A 99 -6.23 -5.05 9.97
CA LEU A 99 -7.47 -5.69 9.51
C LEU A 99 -8.05 -6.66 10.56
N VAL A 100 -7.20 -7.34 11.33
CA VAL A 100 -7.64 -8.18 12.45
C VAL A 100 -8.23 -7.34 13.59
N ASP A 101 -7.57 -6.25 13.98
CA ASP A 101 -8.06 -5.32 15.01
C ASP A 101 -9.41 -4.71 14.65
N MET A 102 -9.69 -4.56 13.36
CA MET A 102 -10.97 -4.06 12.83
C MET A 102 -12.03 -5.15 12.62
N GLU A 103 -11.76 -6.38 13.03
CA GLU A 103 -12.62 -7.56 12.83
C GLU A 103 -12.94 -7.83 11.34
N GLU A 104 -12.14 -7.27 10.44
CA GLU A 104 -12.26 -7.48 8.99
C GLU A 104 -11.63 -8.82 8.56
N LEU A 105 -10.73 -9.36 9.38
CA LEU A 105 -10.12 -10.69 9.26
C LEU A 105 -10.21 -11.44 10.58
N SER A 106 -10.26 -12.77 10.50
CA SER A 106 -10.10 -13.62 11.68
C SER A 106 -8.64 -13.70 12.10
N ASP A 107 -8.39 -13.56 13.39
CA ASP A 107 -7.10 -13.74 14.08
C ASP A 107 -6.61 -15.19 14.12
N ALA A 108 -7.47 -16.16 13.80
CA ALA A 108 -7.17 -17.58 13.82
C ALA A 108 -6.51 -18.11 12.52
N MET A 109 -6.33 -17.26 11.51
CA MET A 109 -5.76 -17.65 10.22
C MET A 109 -4.35 -17.08 10.02
N CYS A 110 -3.45 -17.88 9.42
CA CYS A 110 -2.14 -17.42 8.98
C CYS A 110 -2.25 -16.86 7.56
N TYR A 111 -1.76 -15.65 7.34
CA TYR A 111 -1.82 -14.92 6.07
C TYR A 111 -0.44 -14.47 5.61
#